data_AF-A0A935S6N7-F1
#
_entry.id   AF-A0A935S6N7-F1
#
_cell.length_a   1.000
_cell.length_b   1.000
_cell.length_c   1.000
_cell.angle_alpha   90.00
_cell.angle_beta   90.00
_cell.angle_gamma   90.00
#
_symmetry.space_group_name_H-M   'P 1'
#
loop_
_entity.id
_entity.type
_entity.pdbx_description
1 polymer ?
#
loop_
_entity_poly.entity_id
_entity_poly.type
_entity_poly.pdbx_seq_one_letter_code
_entity_poly.pdbx_strand_id
1 'polypeptide(L)'
;MGYSSTGNDTGGQGWYDLCIAASPTNATEVVVGGVNIWRTTNAGASWAIYGHWVGTGAPFVHADQHDLEYASNGTLFNSNDGTVYRRTATTWQEISGTMNISQIYKIGLSGQTANTWITGHQDNGTSSWNGTTYCKIRW
;
A
#
# COMPACT_ATOMS: atom_id res chain seq x y z
N MET A 1 14.19 -2.52 6.05
CA MET A 1 12.92 -2.04 5.46
C MET A 1 12.63 -2.82 4.18
N GLY A 2 12.71 -4.16 4.26
CA GLY A 2 12.57 -5.05 3.11
C GLY A 2 11.26 -5.84 3.14
N TYR A 3 11.28 -6.99 2.47
CA TYR A 3 10.13 -7.85 2.22
C TYR A 3 9.86 -8.82 3.38
N SER A 4 10.87 -9.17 4.18
CA SER A 4 10.72 -10.17 5.25
C SER A 4 9.74 -9.73 6.32
N SER A 5 8.79 -10.60 6.70
CA SER A 5 7.84 -10.34 7.79
C SER A 5 8.47 -10.37 9.18
N THR A 6 9.72 -10.81 9.31
CA THR A 6 10.49 -10.80 10.56
C THR A 6 11.59 -9.75 10.59
N GLY A 7 11.76 -8.98 9.50
CA GLY A 7 12.68 -7.84 9.44
C GLY A 7 14.16 -8.23 9.43
N ASN A 8 14.47 -9.49 9.10
CA ASN A 8 15.82 -10.04 9.07
C ASN A 8 16.52 -9.93 7.71
N ASP A 9 15.97 -9.17 6.77
CA ASP A 9 16.52 -8.97 5.44
C ASP A 9 17.25 -7.64 5.28
N THR A 10 18.17 -7.60 4.31
CA THR A 10 19.05 -6.46 4.06
C THR A 10 18.65 -5.67 2.81
N GLY A 11 17.56 -6.04 2.14
CA GLY A 11 17.04 -5.38 0.95
C GLY A 11 15.98 -4.30 1.25
N GLY A 12 15.30 -3.88 0.18
CA GLY A 12 14.17 -2.95 0.22
C GLY A 12 14.47 -1.58 -0.39
N GLN A 13 13.53 -0.66 -0.20
CA GLN A 13 13.49 0.66 -0.84
C GLN A 13 13.61 1.83 0.15
N GLY A 14 14.26 1.64 1.31
CA GLY A 14 14.34 2.70 2.34
C GLY A 14 15.07 3.99 1.93
N TRP A 15 15.67 4.03 0.73
CA TRP A 15 16.25 5.23 0.11
C TRP A 15 15.26 6.05 -0.72
N TYR A 16 14.08 5.48 -1.04
CA TYR A 16 13.05 6.06 -1.90
C TYR A 16 11.73 6.17 -1.14
N ASP A 17 11.21 5.04 -0.67
CA ASP A 17 9.91 4.94 0.02
C ASP A 17 10.19 4.82 1.52
N LEU A 18 10.17 5.96 2.24
CA LEU A 18 10.39 5.99 3.68
C LEU A 18 9.48 7.03 4.33
N CYS A 19 8.64 6.56 5.25
CA CYS A 19 7.76 7.42 6.04
C CYS A 19 7.72 6.98 7.50
N ILE A 20 7.35 7.91 8.38
CA ILE A 20 7.28 7.71 9.83
C ILE A 20 6.17 8.57 10.41
N ALA A 21 5.40 7.99 11.33
CA ALA A 21 4.35 8.69 12.07
C ALA A 21 4.38 8.30 13.55
N ALA A 22 4.28 9.28 14.44
CA ALA A 22 4.13 9.06 15.87
C ALA A 22 2.66 9.26 16.27
N SER A 23 2.14 8.39 17.13
CA SER A 23 0.74 8.48 17.54
C SER A 23 0.48 9.72 18.39
N PRO A 24 -0.56 10.52 18.09
CA PRO A 24 -0.93 11.70 18.89
C PRO A 24 -1.60 11.32 20.21
N THR A 25 -2.02 10.06 20.38
CA THR A 25 -2.75 9.57 21.56
C THR A 25 -1.96 8.54 22.35
N ASN A 26 -0.81 8.08 21.85
CA ASN A 26 0.03 7.09 22.51
C ASN A 26 1.52 7.38 22.31
N ALA A 27 2.16 7.90 23.37
CA ALA A 27 3.56 8.33 23.32
C ALA A 27 4.57 7.20 23.09
N THR A 28 4.19 5.92 23.25
CA THR A 28 5.09 4.78 22.99
C THR A 28 4.90 4.17 21.61
N GLU A 29 3.98 4.72 20.80
CA GLU A 29 3.64 4.19 19.50
C GLU A 29 4.21 5.04 18.37
N VAL A 30 4.98 4.37 17.51
CA VAL A 30 5.52 4.90 16.26
C VAL A 30 5.32 3.86 15.18
N VAL A 31 4.97 4.31 13.98
CA VAL A 31 4.82 3.48 12.79
C VAL A 31 5.76 4.00 11.72
N VAL A 32 6.43 3.08 11.03
CA VAL A 32 7.33 3.39 9.91
C VAL A 32 6.91 2.58 8.68
N GLY A 33 7.07 3.16 7.51
CA GLY A 33 6.78 2.55 6.22
C GLY A 33 8.02 2.48 5.34
N GLY A 34 8.11 1.40 4.56
CA GLY A 34 9.05 1.24 3.45
C GLY A 34 8.40 0.39 2.37
N VAL A 35 8.94 -0.79 2.05
CA VAL A 35 8.14 -1.78 1.30
C VAL A 35 6.89 -2.17 2.10
N ASN A 36 7.10 -2.48 3.38
CA ASN A 36 6.08 -2.91 4.34
C ASN A 36 5.92 -1.87 5.47
N ILE A 37 4.85 -2.00 6.25
CA ILE A 37 4.60 -1.14 7.42
C ILE A 37 5.02 -1.86 8.69
N TRP A 38 5.72 -1.17 9.58
CA TRP A 38 6.21 -1.68 10.87
C TRP A 38 5.76 -0.77 12.01
N ARG A 39 5.47 -1.35 13.17
CA ARG A 39 4.98 -0.61 14.35
C ARG A 39 5.76 -1.01 15.58
N THR A 40 6.06 -0.02 16.41
CA THR A 40 6.45 -0.21 17.81
C THR A 40 5.33 0.30 18.71
N THR A 41 5.16 -0.32 19.88
CA THR A 41 4.29 0.18 20.97
C THR A 41 5.04 0.30 22.29
N ASN A 42 6.37 0.20 22.25
CA ASN A 42 7.26 0.24 23.40
C ASN A 42 8.42 1.22 23.16
N ALA A 43 8.11 2.37 22.56
CA ALA A 43 9.05 3.46 22.31
C ALA A 43 10.31 3.03 21.52
N GLY A 44 10.14 2.08 20.58
CA GLY A 44 11.20 1.64 19.68
C GLY A 44 12.06 0.49 20.18
N ALA A 45 11.79 -0.08 21.36
CA ALA A 45 12.55 -1.22 21.89
C ALA A 45 12.37 -2.50 21.05
N SER A 46 11.19 -2.70 20.47
CA SER A 46 10.94 -3.73 19.44
C SER A 46 9.92 -3.28 18.40
N TRP A 47 9.97 -3.93 17.25
CA TRP A 47 9.14 -3.63 16.08
C TRP A 47 8.46 -4.91 15.61
N ALA A 48 7.20 -4.77 15.18
CA ALA A 48 6.43 -5.84 14.57
C ALA A 48 5.88 -5.39 13.22
N ILE A 49 5.77 -6.31 12.26
CA ILE A 49 5.11 -6.01 11.00
C ILE A 49 3.65 -5.66 11.25
N TYR A 50 3.19 -4.60 10.60
CA TYR A 50 1.89 -3.98 10.82
C TYR A 50 1.07 -3.87 9.53
N GLY A 51 1.71 -4.01 8.38
CA GLY A 51 1.10 -4.24 7.07
C GLY A 51 2.11 -4.95 6.16
N HIS A 52 1.65 -5.94 5.39
CA HIS A 52 2.51 -6.77 4.54
C HIS A 52 2.00 -6.83 3.11
N TRP A 53 2.83 -6.52 2.13
CA TRP A 53 2.45 -6.60 0.72
C TRP A 53 2.25 -8.04 0.24
N VAL A 54 3.27 -8.89 0.38
CA VAL A 54 3.22 -10.29 -0.08
C VAL A 54 3.75 -11.21 1.01
N GLY A 55 2.84 -11.93 1.66
CA GLY A 55 3.19 -12.98 2.61
C GLY A 55 2.20 -13.09 3.77
N THR A 56 2.70 -13.52 4.92
CA THR A 56 1.91 -13.73 6.15
C THR A 56 2.47 -12.91 7.31
N GLY A 57 1.74 -12.85 8.43
CA GLY A 57 2.17 -12.18 9.67
C GLY A 57 1.54 -10.82 9.95
N ALA A 58 0.94 -10.17 8.95
CA ALA A 58 0.20 -8.91 9.07
C ALA A 58 -0.90 -8.82 8.00
N PRO A 59 -1.91 -7.93 8.17
CA PRO A 59 -2.90 -7.67 7.14
C PRO A 59 -2.26 -7.11 5.87
N PHE A 60 -2.89 -7.39 4.73
CA PHE A 60 -2.49 -6.85 3.43
C PHE A 60 -2.51 -5.32 3.42
N VAL A 61 -1.48 -4.74 2.82
CA VAL A 61 -1.41 -3.35 2.36
C VAL A 61 -0.56 -3.34 1.10
N HIS A 62 -0.86 -2.49 0.11
CA HIS A 62 -0.01 -2.37 -1.08
C HIS A 62 1.43 -1.98 -0.70
N ALA A 63 2.43 -2.39 -1.48
CA ALA A 63 3.84 -2.04 -1.25
C ALA A 63 4.11 -0.53 -1.38
N ASP A 64 5.32 -0.15 -0.97
CA ASP A 64 5.97 1.13 -1.28
C ASP A 64 5.25 2.33 -0.65
N GLN A 65 5.50 2.49 0.66
CA GLN A 65 4.83 3.46 1.51
C GLN A 65 5.49 4.84 1.39
N HIS A 66 4.74 5.80 0.85
CA HIS A 66 5.19 7.19 0.71
C HIS A 66 4.82 8.08 1.88
N ASP A 67 3.71 7.78 2.56
CA ASP A 67 3.28 8.58 3.70
C ASP A 67 2.51 7.77 4.75
N LEU A 68 2.57 8.27 5.98
CA LEU A 68 1.84 7.78 7.14
C LEU A 68 1.43 9.01 7.96
N GLU A 69 0.13 9.16 8.22
CA GLU A 69 -0.36 10.31 8.97
C GLU A 69 -1.46 9.90 9.95
N TYR A 70 -1.34 10.37 11.19
CA TYR A 70 -2.39 10.19 12.20
C TYR A 70 -3.36 11.36 12.17
N ALA A 71 -4.65 11.06 12.10
CA ALA A 71 -5.66 12.03 12.51
C ALA A 71 -5.61 12.25 14.03
N SER A 72 -6.13 13.39 14.48
CA SER A 72 -6.16 13.78 15.90
C SER A 72 -6.84 12.76 16.82
N ASN A 73 -7.75 11.95 16.28
CA ASN A 73 -8.43 10.88 17.01
C ASN A 73 -7.63 9.57 17.09
N GLY A 74 -6.39 9.53 16.59
CA GLY A 74 -5.53 8.35 16.55
C GLY A 74 -5.77 7.40 15.37
N THR A 75 -6.65 7.75 14.42
CA THR A 75 -6.78 6.96 13.18
C THR A 75 -5.55 7.17 12.31
N LEU A 76 -4.88 6.08 11.93
CA LEU A 76 -3.72 6.12 11.04
C LEU A 76 -4.15 5.95 9.58
N PHE A 77 -3.59 6.78 8.71
CA PHE A 77 -3.71 6.71 7.26
C PHE A 77 -2.36 6.39 6.64
N ASN A 78 -2.40 5.79 5.46
CA ASN A 78 -1.22 5.43 4.67
C ASN A 78 -1.49 5.73 3.20
N SER A 79 -0.51 6.31 2.50
CA SER A 79 -0.50 6.37 1.04
C SER A 79 0.72 5.66 0.48
N ASN A 80 0.51 4.98 -0.63
CA ASN A 80 1.52 4.19 -1.32
C ASN A 80 1.29 4.25 -2.85
N ASP A 81 2.15 3.56 -3.61
CA ASP A 81 2.12 3.55 -5.09
C ASP A 81 0.77 3.14 -5.70
N GLY A 82 -0.06 2.40 -4.96
CA GLY A 82 -1.34 1.91 -5.47
C GLY A 82 -2.54 2.77 -5.09
N THR A 83 -2.61 3.18 -3.82
CA THR A 83 -3.89 3.53 -3.18
C THR A 83 -3.69 4.33 -1.87
N VAL A 84 -4.80 4.77 -1.28
CA VAL A 84 -4.82 5.31 0.10
C VAL A 84 -5.55 4.33 1.01
N TYR A 85 -4.95 4.04 2.17
CA TYR A 85 -5.52 3.18 3.20
C TYR A 85 -5.80 3.92 4.49
N ARG A 86 -6.84 3.47 5.20
CA ARG A 86 -7.11 3.77 6.60
C ARG A 86 -6.91 2.52 7.45
N ARG A 87 -6.21 2.64 8.56
CA ARG A 87 -6.06 1.56 9.53
C ARG A 87 -7.35 1.37 10.34
N THR A 88 -7.87 0.14 10.37
CA THR A 88 -8.96 -0.27 11.28
C THR A 88 -8.36 -0.93 12.53
N ALA A 89 -9.16 -1.65 13.34
CA ALA A 89 -8.59 -2.45 14.43
C ALA A 89 -7.71 -3.60 13.89
N THR A 90 -8.09 -4.23 12.77
CA THR A 90 -7.51 -5.50 12.31
C THR A 90 -6.96 -5.49 10.88
N THR A 91 -7.40 -4.57 10.02
CA THR A 91 -6.99 -4.49 8.61
C THR A 91 -6.55 -3.08 8.18
N TRP A 92 -5.95 -2.99 6.99
CA TRP A 92 -5.85 -1.76 6.21
C TRP A 92 -7.01 -1.72 5.22
N GLN A 93 -7.90 -0.76 5.39
CA GLN A 93 -9.05 -0.57 4.51
C GLN A 93 -8.69 0.44 3.43
N GLU A 94 -8.77 0.03 2.17
CA GLU A 94 -8.59 0.94 1.04
C GLU A 94 -9.72 1.98 1.01
N ILE A 95 -9.37 3.25 0.80
CA ILE A 95 -10.30 4.39 0.78
C ILE A 95 -10.08 5.32 -0.43
N SER A 96 -9.35 4.86 -1.44
CA SER A 96 -9.02 5.66 -2.64
C SER A 96 -10.25 6.01 -3.49
N GLY A 97 -11.32 5.22 -3.42
CA GLY A 97 -12.57 5.50 -4.13
C GLY A 97 -12.36 5.62 -5.65
N THR A 98 -12.72 6.78 -6.22
CA THR A 98 -12.61 7.07 -7.66
C THR A 98 -11.47 8.04 -8.00
N MET A 99 -10.42 8.08 -7.18
CA MET A 99 -9.26 8.95 -7.43
C MET A 99 -8.56 8.60 -8.75
N ASN A 100 -8.17 9.62 -9.52
CA ASN A 100 -7.40 9.48 -10.76
C ASN A 100 -5.90 9.42 -10.47
N ILE A 101 -5.44 8.34 -9.81
CA ILE A 101 -4.05 8.16 -9.34
C ILE A 101 -3.27 7.11 -10.14
N SER A 102 -3.86 6.59 -11.21
CA SER A 102 -3.27 5.58 -12.07
C SER A 102 -2.26 6.18 -13.07
N GLN A 103 -1.05 5.62 -13.12
CA GLN A 103 -0.10 5.88 -14.19
C GLN A 103 -0.12 4.75 -15.24
N ILE A 104 -0.70 5.00 -16.41
CA ILE A 104 -0.77 4.02 -17.50
C ILE A 104 0.52 4.08 -18.34
N TYR A 105 1.25 2.97 -18.42
CA TYR A 105 2.44 2.86 -19.27
C TYR A 105 2.15 2.31 -20.67
N LYS A 106 1.15 1.43 -20.79
CA LYS A 106 0.86 0.71 -22.04
C LYS A 106 -0.63 0.48 -22.20
N ILE A 107 -1.08 0.45 -23.45
CA ILE A 107 -2.46 0.19 -23.85
C ILE A 107 -2.46 -0.90 -24.92
N GLY A 108 -3.40 -1.84 -24.83
CA GLY A 108 -3.66 -2.85 -25.85
C GLY A 108 -5.12 -2.85 -26.26
N LEU A 109 -5.40 -2.84 -27.57
CA LEU A 109 -6.75 -2.87 -28.13
C LEU A 109 -7.06 -4.26 -28.69
N SER A 110 -8.28 -4.77 -28.47
CA SER A 110 -8.70 -6.03 -29.08
C SER A 110 -8.96 -5.83 -30.57
N GLY A 111 -8.33 -6.66 -31.41
CA GLY A 111 -8.64 -6.73 -32.84
C GLY A 111 -9.86 -7.60 -33.17
N GLN A 112 -10.41 -8.32 -32.18
CA GLN A 112 -11.49 -9.30 -32.39
C GLN A 112 -12.82 -8.86 -31.76
N THR A 113 -12.78 -8.01 -30.74
CA THR A 113 -13.96 -7.62 -29.96
C THR A 113 -13.99 -6.12 -29.81
N ALA A 114 -15.02 -5.48 -30.38
CA ALA A 114 -15.22 -4.04 -30.25
C ALA A 114 -15.32 -3.65 -28.77
N ASN A 115 -14.87 -2.44 -28.44
CA ASN A 115 -14.88 -1.88 -27.09
C ASN A 115 -14.17 -2.73 -26.02
N THR A 116 -13.23 -3.59 -26.43
CA THR A 116 -12.38 -4.33 -25.50
C THR A 116 -10.96 -3.81 -25.59
N TRP A 117 -10.42 -3.38 -24.45
CA TRP A 117 -9.04 -2.92 -24.35
C TRP A 117 -8.47 -3.16 -22.95
N ILE A 118 -7.15 -3.13 -22.85
CA ILE A 118 -6.42 -3.31 -21.60
C ILE A 118 -5.42 -2.18 -21.41
N THR A 119 -5.08 -1.90 -20.16
CA THR A 119 -4.06 -0.93 -19.76
C THR A 119 -3.15 -1.55 -18.71
N GLY A 120 -1.84 -1.39 -18.89
CA GLY A 120 -0.84 -1.72 -17.88
C GLY A 120 -0.47 -0.46 -17.09
N HIS A 121 -0.51 -0.57 -15.76
CA HIS A 121 -0.26 0.51 -14.82
C HIS A 121 1.10 0.34 -14.14
N GLN A 122 1.78 1.44 -13.82
CA GLN A 122 2.93 1.42 -12.91
C GLN A 122 2.51 0.79 -11.59
N ASP A 123 3.18 -0.29 -11.18
CA ASP A 123 3.08 -0.99 -9.89
C ASP A 123 1.68 -1.40 -9.40
N ASN A 124 0.65 -1.18 -10.22
CA ASN A 124 -0.73 -1.43 -9.90
C ASN A 124 -1.40 -2.44 -10.85
N GLY A 125 -0.60 -3.17 -11.61
CA GLY A 125 -1.00 -4.32 -12.42
C GLY A 125 -1.70 -3.95 -13.74
N THR A 126 -2.61 -4.80 -14.18
CA THR A 126 -3.34 -4.66 -15.45
C THR A 126 -4.83 -4.62 -15.23
N SER A 127 -5.50 -3.71 -15.93
CA SER A 127 -6.95 -3.56 -15.95
C SER A 127 -7.51 -3.68 -17.36
N SER A 128 -8.74 -4.16 -17.49
CA SER A 128 -9.44 -4.27 -18.77
C SER A 128 -10.77 -3.53 -18.76
N TRP A 129 -11.12 -3.01 -19.93
CA TRP A 129 -12.45 -2.55 -20.28
C TRP A 129 -13.08 -3.56 -21.24
N ASN A 130 -14.32 -3.93 -21.00
CA ASN A 130 -15.08 -4.89 -21.83
C ASN A 130 -16.28 -4.26 -22.56
N GLY A 131 -16.40 -2.94 -22.57
CA GLY A 131 -17.55 -2.22 -23.13
C GLY A 131 -18.55 -1.72 -22.09
N THR A 132 -18.50 -2.25 -20.87
CA THR A 132 -19.44 -1.90 -19.79
C THR A 132 -18.73 -1.61 -18.48
N THR A 133 -17.72 -2.41 -18.12
CA THR A 133 -17.00 -2.31 -16.85
C THR A 133 -15.50 -2.22 -17.07
N TYR A 134 -14.86 -1.40 -16.23
CA TYR A 134 -13.41 -1.31 -16.11
C TYR A 134 -12.99 -2.00 -14.81
N CYS A 135 -12.21 -3.06 -14.88
CA CYS A 135 -11.77 -3.77 -13.68
C CYS A 135 -10.33 -4.27 -13.79
N LYS A 136 -9.69 -4.44 -12.63
CA LYS A 136 -8.37 -5.08 -12.52
C LYS A 136 -8.49 -6.56 -12.85
N ILE A 137 -7.61 -7.05 -13.72
CA ILE A 137 -7.60 -8.45 -14.17
C ILE A 137 -6.33 -9.21 -13.78
N ARG A 138 -5.25 -8.50 -13.41
CA ARG A 138 -3.97 -9.12 -13.08
C ARG A 138 -3.07 -8.19 -12.24
N TRP A 139 -2.22 -8.80 -11.40
CA TRP A 139 -0.99 -8.21 -10.86
C TRP A 139 0.18 -8.45 -11.81
#